data_AF-W2JNC9-F1
#
_entry.id   AF-W2JNC9-F1
#
_cell.length_a   1.000
_cell.length_b   1.000
_cell.length_c   1.000
_cell.angle_alpha   90.00
_cell.angle_beta   90.00
_cell.angle_gamma   90.00
#
_symmetry.space_group_name_H-M   'P 1'
#
loop_
_entity.id
_entity.type
_entity.pdbx_description
1 polymer ?
#
loop_
_entity_poly.entity_id
_entity_poly.type
_entity_poly.pdbx_seq_one_letter_code
_entity_poly.pdbx_strand_id
1 'polypeptide(L)' 'MKCGGTWDMVARIFKVKTLTFIKTITGFIEVVTPKLYEEWVTSQLDVTTMGALVTSGHTFNNFP' A
#
# COMPACT_ATOMS: atom_id res chain seq x y z
N MET A 1 -13.67 -16.90 15.26
CA MET A 1 -12.53 -16.03 15.57
C MET A 1 -12.86 -14.60 15.11
N LYS A 2 -13.40 -13.75 16.01
CA LYS A 2 -13.72 -12.33 15.74
C LYS A 2 -12.74 -11.44 16.50
N CYS A 3 -11.44 -11.67 16.30
CA CYS A 3 -10.39 -11.06 17.11
C CYS A 3 -9.83 -9.74 16.53
N GLY A 4 -10.57 -9.05 15.66
CA GLY A 4 -10.05 -7.90 14.90
C GLY A 4 -10.97 -6.69 14.76
N GLY A 5 -12.04 -6.61 15.55
CA GLY A 5 -13.11 -5.64 15.29
C GLY A 5 -12.88 -4.22 15.81
N THR A 6 -11.96 -3.99 16.75
CA THR A 6 -11.88 -2.70 17.45
C THR A 6 -10.45 -2.35 17.82
N TRP A 7 -10.08 -1.07 17.65
CA TRP A 7 -8.80 -0.50 18.09
C TRP A 7 -8.46 -0.85 19.53
N ASP A 8 -9.47 -0.94 20.40
CA ASP A 8 -9.31 -1.32 21.81
C ASP A 8 -8.82 -2.75 22.00
N MET A 9 -9.34 -3.70 21.21
CA MET A 9 -8.89 -5.09 21.29
C MET A 9 -7.42 -5.20 20.87
N VAL A 10 -7.05 -4.52 19.79
CA VAL A 10 -5.69 -4.54 19.27
C VAL A 10 -4.74 -3.84 20.25
N ALA A 11 -5.13 -2.69 20.80
CA ALA A 11 -4.37 -2.00 21.84
C ALA A 11 -4.10 -2.88 23.06
N ARG A 12 -5.08 -3.69 23.49
CA ARG A 12 -4.93 -4.69 24.56
C ARG A 12 -3.91 -5.78 24.23
N ILE A 13 -3.88 -6.28 22.99
CA ILE A 13 -2.88 -7.26 22.53
C ILE A 13 -1.47 -6.68 22.67
N PHE A 14 -1.29 -5.43 22.24
CA PHE A 14 0.00 -4.72 22.35
C PHE A 14 0.29 -4.17 23.75
N LYS A 15 -0.64 -4.32 24.70
CA LYS A 15 -0.56 -3.76 26.07
C LYS A 15 -0.29 -2.26 26.10
N VAL A 16 -0.88 -1.52 25.15
CA VAL A 16 -0.81 -0.06 25.05
C VAL A 16 -2.20 0.53 25.33
N LYS A 17 -2.26 1.74 25.89
CA LYS A 17 -3.53 2.46 26.03
C LYS A 17 -4.15 2.71 24.66
N THR A 18 -5.45 2.46 24.53
CA THR A 18 -6.18 2.56 23.25
C THR A 18 -5.96 3.89 22.52
N LEU A 19 -6.01 5.03 23.21
CA LEU A 19 -5.76 6.33 22.61
C LEU A 19 -4.32 6.50 22.09
N THR A 20 -3.33 5.99 22.83
CA THR A 20 -1.92 6.01 22.41
C THR A 20 -1.69 5.10 21.22
N PHE A 21 -2.31 3.91 21.21
CA PHE A 21 -2.26 2.97 20.10
C PHE A 21 -2.82 3.61 18.83
N ILE A 22 -4.01 4.21 18.90
CA ILE A 22 -4.64 4.92 17.77
C ILE A 22 -3.70 6.02 17.25
N LYS A 23 -3.21 6.91 18.12
CA LYS A 23 -2.30 7.99 17.72
C LYS A 23 -1.04 7.47 17.01
N THR A 24 -0.46 6.40 17.55
CA THR A 24 0.77 5.81 17.00
C THR A 24 0.54 5.22 15.61
N ILE A 25 -0.53 4.43 15.45
CA ILE A 25 -0.84 3.82 14.16
C ILE A 25 -1.26 4.86 13.13
N THR A 26 -2.09 5.85 13.50
CA THR A 26 -2.46 6.94 12.61
C THR A 26 -1.23 7.73 12.16
N GLY A 27 -0.34 8.12 13.07
CA GLY A 27 0.89 8.83 12.70
C GLY A 27 1.83 8.00 11.82
N PHE A 28 1.93 6.69 12.08
CA PHE A 28 2.68 5.79 11.19
C PHE A 28 2.09 5.74 9.78
N ILE A 29 0.76 5.62 9.66
CA ILE A 29 0.07 5.63 8.36
C ILE A 29 0.33 6.95 7.62
N GLU A 30 0.23 8.09 8.30
CA GLU A 30 0.50 9.40 7.70
C GLU A 30 1.91 9.50 7.11
N VAL A 31 2.91 8.92 7.77
CA VAL A 31 4.31 8.91 7.29
C VAL A 31 4.49 7.97 6.10
N VAL A 32 3.85 6.80 6.10
CA VAL A 32 4.06 5.78 5.06
C VAL A 32 3.21 6.03 3.81
N THR A 33 2.04 6.66 3.95
CA THR A 33 1.07 6.84 2.86
C THR A 33 1.66 7.55 1.62
N PRO A 34 2.40 8.66 1.73
CA PRO A 34 2.94 9.35 0.55
C PRO A 34 3.88 8.45 -0.27
N LYS A 35 4.79 7.75 0.41
CA LYS A 35 5.75 6.85 -0.25
C LYS A 35 5.05 5.64 -0.87
N LEU A 36 4.12 5.03 -0.15
CA LEU A 36 3.35 3.90 -0.67
C LEU A 36 2.51 4.30 -1.90
N TYR A 37 1.94 5.51 -1.88
CA TYR A 37 1.22 6.05 -3.03
C TYR A 37 2.13 6.25 -4.23
N GLU A 38 3.31 6.85 -4.05
CA GLU A 38 4.29 7.05 -5.11
C GLU A 38 4.76 5.72 -5.72
N GLU A 39 5.10 4.74 -4.89
CA GLU A 39 5.50 3.40 -5.34
C GLU A 39 4.37 2.71 -6.11
N TRP A 40 3.13 2.81 -5.62
CA TRP A 40 1.96 2.25 -6.29
C TRP A 40 1.71 2.92 -7.63
N VAL A 41 1.73 4.26 -7.70
CA VAL A 41 1.55 5.01 -8.95
C VAL A 41 2.64 4.63 -9.95
N THR A 42 3.91 4.59 -9.52
CA THR A 42 5.04 4.18 -10.38
C THR A 42 4.86 2.78 -10.93
N SER A 43 4.43 1.83 -10.09
CA SER A 43 4.15 0.46 -10.52
C SER A 43 3.00 0.40 -11.54
N GLN A 44 1.93 1.16 -11.33
CA GLN A 44 0.81 1.22 -12.28
C GLN A 44 1.21 1.89 -13.60
N LEU A 45 2.09 2.89 -13.57
CA LEU A 45 2.63 3.54 -14.76
C LEU A 45 3.41 2.54 -15.61
N ASP A 46 4.31 1.76 -15.02
CA ASP A 46 5.08 0.74 -15.76
C ASP A 46 4.17 -0.29 -16.45
N VAL A 47 3.18 -0.81 -15.72
CA VAL A 47 2.18 -1.75 -16.25
C VAL A 47 1.34 -1.12 -17.36
N THR A 48 0.88 0.10 -17.17
CA THR A 48 0.03 0.79 -18.15
C THR A 48 0.82 1.18 -19.39
N THR A 49 2.07 1.61 -19.25
CA THR A 49 2.95 1.95 -20.37
C THR A 49 3.30 0.71 -21.18
N MET A 50 3.65 -0.42 -20.56
CA MET A 50 3.85 -1.67 -21.29
C MET A 50 2.55 -2.15 -21.94
N GLY A 51 1.42 -2.10 -21.23
CA GLY A 51 0.11 -2.43 -21.80
C GLY A 51 -0.25 -1.57 -23.02
N ALA A 52 0.05 -0.27 -22.97
CA ALA A 52 -0.14 0.65 -24.09
C ALA A 52 0.79 0.35 -25.26
N LEU A 53 2.06 0.01 -25.03
CA LEU A 53 3.01 -0.40 -26.07
C LEU A 53 2.62 -1.73 -26.74
N VAL A 54 2.08 -2.68 -25.98
CA VAL A 54 1.52 -3.93 -26.51
C VAL A 54 0.28 -3.66 -27.35
N THR A 55 -0.64 -2.84 -26.85
CA THR A 55 -1.90 -2.54 -27.54
C THR A 55 -1.68 -1.70 -28.80
N SER A 56 -0.70 -0.80 -28.81
CA SER A 56 -0.37 0.04 -29.97
C SER A 56 0.52 -0.63 -31.02
N GLY A 57 0.99 -1.86 -30.77
CA GLY A 57 1.86 -2.59 -31.69
C GLY A 57 3.30 -2.06 -31.74
N HIS A 58 3.70 -1.20 -30.81
CA HIS A 58 5.05 -0.63 -30.69
C HIS A 58 5.97 -1.43 -29.77
N THR A 59 5.63 -2.68 -29.49
CA THR A 59 6.48 -3.55 -28.65
C THR A 59 7.66 -4.07 -29.47
N PHE A 60 8.86 -3.99 -28.91
CA PHE A 60 10.04 -4.59 -29.53
C PHE A 60 9.95 -6.12 -29.45
N ASN A 61 9.94 -6.76 -30.61
CA ASN A 61 10.12 -8.21 -30.69
C ASN A 61 11.61 -8.52 -30.53
N ASN A 62 12.00 -9.06 -29.37
CA ASN A 62 13.33 -9.64 -29.20
C ASN A 62 13.35 -11.02 -29.89
N PHE A 63 13.81 -11.06 -31.14
CA PHE A 63 14.07 -12.32 -31.83
C PHE A 63 15.49 -12.79 -31.51
N PRO A 64 15.68 -13.97 -30.89
CA PRO A 64 17.00 -14.55 -30.64
C PRO A 64 17.71 -15.00 -31.93
#